data_AF-A0A417HIM9-F1
#
_entry.id   AF-A0A417HIM9-F1
#
_cell.length_a   1.000
_cell.length_b   1.000
_cell.length_c   1.000
_cell.angle_alpha   90.00
_cell.angle_beta   90.00
_cell.angle_gamma   90.00
#
_symmetry.space_group_name_H-M   'P 1'
#
loop_
_entity.id
_entity.type
_entity.pdbx_description
1 polymer ?
#
loop_
_entity_poly.entity_id
_entity_poly.type
_entity_poly.pdbx_seq_one_letter_code
_entity_poly.pdbx_strand_id
1 'polypeptide(L)'
;MEKQWQKTKEKLSFGDKEYVTQKQLCEICGICTKTAYNLERRGMIPYVVEITPKGRIHRIRWEDVYRYLEIQQRLYDSDTWEDRVLYAFFCSQLEGYPHLMRTRQVAEFTGFSLSAIGNWLSQGRLMGIPGRKGWNIPKDVLASFLSCSYCLRGRRKPERYRRLLEMAKG
;
A
#
# COMPACT_ATOMS: atom_id res chain seq x y z
N MET A 1 -7.46 18.19 -7.76
CA MET A 1 -6.68 16.95 -7.93
C MET A 1 -6.69 16.41 -9.36
N GLU A 2 -7.67 16.75 -10.21
CA GLU A 2 -7.72 16.49 -11.66
C GLU A 2 -6.42 16.82 -12.44
N LYS A 3 -5.75 17.92 -12.07
CA LYS A 3 -4.61 18.49 -12.81
C LYS A 3 -3.32 17.68 -12.67
N GLN A 4 -3.17 16.85 -11.64
CA GLN A 4 -1.99 16.00 -11.47
C GLN A 4 -2.05 14.79 -12.41
N TRP A 5 -3.26 14.23 -12.61
CA TRP A 5 -3.49 13.01 -13.40
C TRP A 5 -3.41 13.22 -14.91
N GLN A 6 -3.79 14.41 -15.39
CA GLN A 6 -3.54 14.82 -16.78
C GLN A 6 -2.03 14.85 -17.09
N LYS A 7 -1.22 15.42 -16.18
CA LYS A 7 0.25 15.43 -16.29
C LYS A 7 0.89 14.05 -16.15
N THR A 8 0.31 13.13 -15.36
CA THR A 8 0.80 11.74 -15.23
C THR A 8 0.44 10.90 -16.47
N LYS A 9 -0.70 11.15 -17.11
CA LYS A 9 -1.05 10.57 -18.42
C LYS A 9 -0.07 11.00 -19.51
N GLU A 10 0.39 12.25 -19.51
CA GLU A 10 1.38 12.76 -20.47
C GLU A 10 2.82 12.29 -20.19
N LYS A 11 3.16 11.88 -18.95
CA LYS A 11 4.53 11.51 -18.56
C LYS A 11 4.83 10.01 -18.47
N LEU A 12 3.85 9.13 -18.60
CA LEU A 12 4.11 7.70 -18.75
C LEU A 12 4.38 7.42 -20.24
N SER A 13 5.64 7.58 -20.63
CA SER A 13 6.19 7.25 -21.95
C SER A 13 6.24 5.74 -22.23
N PHE A 14 5.18 5.01 -21.90
CA PHE A 14 4.96 3.63 -22.32
C PHE A 14 3.92 3.65 -23.43
N GLY A 15 4.24 4.38 -24.51
CA GLY A 15 3.32 4.74 -25.59
C GLY A 15 2.47 3.58 -26.08
N ASP A 16 1.20 3.87 -26.39
CA ASP A 16 0.26 3.10 -27.22
C ASP A 16 0.20 1.57 -27.04
N LYS A 17 0.68 1.03 -25.91
CA LYS A 17 0.75 -0.42 -25.67
C LYS A 17 -0.52 -0.89 -24.95
N GLU A 18 -1.31 -1.68 -25.66
CA GLU A 18 -2.49 -2.39 -25.13
C GLU A 18 -2.13 -3.32 -23.95
N TYR A 19 -0.89 -3.86 -23.93
CA TYR A 19 -0.42 -4.79 -22.91
C TYR A 19 0.93 -4.39 -22.30
N VAL A 20 1.08 -4.66 -21.00
CA VAL A 20 2.34 -4.60 -20.27
C VAL A 20 2.79 -5.97 -19.78
N THR A 21 4.09 -6.11 -19.56
CA THR A 21 4.67 -7.31 -18.93
C THR A 21 4.56 -7.26 -17.42
N GLN A 22 4.70 -8.41 -16.75
CA GLN A 22 4.76 -8.45 -15.27
C GLN A 22 5.88 -7.56 -14.70
N LYS A 23 7.02 -7.45 -15.39
CA LYS A 23 8.12 -6.56 -14.97
C LYS A 23 7.68 -5.09 -14.99
N GLN A 24 7.01 -4.67 -16.07
CA GLN A 24 6.48 -3.32 -16.19
C GLN A 24 5.37 -3.08 -15.16
N LEU A 25 4.50 -4.05 -14.88
CA LEU A 25 3.53 -3.96 -13.77
C LEU A 25 4.22 -3.66 -12.44
N CYS A 26 5.33 -4.35 -12.14
CA CYS A 26 6.12 -4.08 -10.92
C CYS A 26 6.63 -2.64 -10.86
N GLU A 27 7.17 -2.14 -11.97
CA GLU A 27 7.68 -0.77 -12.10
C GLU A 27 6.56 0.27 -11.94
N ILE A 28 5.43 0.07 -12.62
CA ILE A 28 4.26 0.97 -12.60
C ILE A 28 3.64 1.02 -11.20
N CYS A 29 3.43 -0.13 -10.58
CA CYS A 29 2.72 -0.24 -9.31
C CYS A 29 3.64 -0.12 -8.08
N GLY A 30 4.97 -0.03 -8.26
CA GLY A 30 5.93 0.00 -7.17
C GLY A 30 5.91 -1.28 -6.30
N ILE A 31 5.61 -2.44 -6.90
CA ILE A 31 5.49 -3.73 -6.20
C ILE A 31 6.59 -4.69 -6.61
N CYS A 32 6.99 -5.58 -5.70
CA CYS A 32 7.97 -6.62 -6.03
C CYS A 32 7.36 -7.72 -6.91
N THR A 33 8.21 -8.44 -7.65
CA THR A 33 7.83 -9.53 -8.56
C THR A 33 6.96 -10.59 -7.91
N LYS A 34 7.23 -10.94 -6.64
CA LYS A 34 6.42 -11.91 -5.90
C LYS A 34 5.01 -11.41 -5.64
N THR A 35 4.85 -10.12 -5.39
CA THR A 35 3.53 -9.48 -5.21
C THR A 35 2.77 -9.48 -6.53
N ALA A 36 3.40 -9.05 -7.63
CA ALA A 36 2.79 -9.06 -8.96
C ALA A 36 2.31 -10.47 -9.36
N TYR A 37 3.17 -11.49 -9.18
CA TYR A 37 2.80 -12.88 -9.39
C TYR A 37 1.60 -13.31 -8.55
N ASN A 38 1.55 -12.94 -7.26
CA ASN A 38 0.43 -13.30 -6.40
C ASN A 38 -0.87 -12.57 -6.80
N LEU A 39 -0.80 -11.35 -7.31
CA LEU A 39 -1.98 -10.63 -7.82
C LEU A 39 -2.59 -11.37 -9.00
N GLU A 40 -1.75 -11.77 -9.96
CA GLU A 40 -2.16 -12.55 -11.14
C GLU A 40 -2.77 -13.90 -10.73
N ARG A 41 -2.07 -14.66 -9.88
CA ARG A 41 -2.52 -16.00 -9.45
C ARG A 41 -3.82 -15.98 -8.65
N ARG A 42 -4.13 -14.86 -7.99
CA ARG A 42 -5.38 -14.66 -7.24
C ARG A 42 -6.50 -14.06 -8.09
N GLY A 43 -6.25 -13.78 -9.37
CA GLY A 43 -7.20 -13.11 -10.25
C GLY A 43 -7.47 -11.65 -9.88
N MET A 44 -6.60 -11.03 -9.08
CA MET A 44 -6.72 -9.61 -8.71
C MET A 44 -6.29 -8.70 -9.86
N ILE A 45 -5.43 -9.21 -10.74
CA ILE A 45 -5.12 -8.59 -12.02
C ILE A 45 -5.15 -9.68 -13.11
N PRO A 46 -6.08 -9.60 -14.08
CA PRO A 46 -6.13 -10.55 -15.19
C PRO A 46 -4.84 -10.53 -16.02
N TYR A 47 -4.47 -11.68 -16.56
CA TYR A 47 -3.32 -11.80 -17.46
C TYR A 47 -3.55 -12.93 -18.46
N VAL A 48 -2.86 -12.84 -19.59
CA VAL A 48 -2.75 -13.93 -20.57
C VAL A 48 -1.30 -14.36 -20.70
N VAL A 49 -1.08 -15.64 -20.99
CA VAL A 49 0.26 -16.18 -21.22
C VAL A 49 0.47 -16.32 -22.72
N GLU A 50 1.49 -15.64 -23.22
CA GLU A 50 1.98 -15.77 -24.58
C GLU A 50 3.17 -16.74 -24.59
N ILE A 51 3.09 -17.79 -25.40
CA ILE A 51 4.20 -18.73 -25.58
C ILE A 51 5.07 -18.24 -26.72
N THR A 52 6.33 -17.95 -26.42
CA THR A 52 7.32 -17.52 -27.40
C THR A 52 8.47 -18.54 -27.48
N PRO A 53 9.30 -18.52 -28.54
CA PRO A 53 10.49 -19.36 -28.62
C PRO A 53 11.47 -19.18 -27.44
N LYS A 54 11.44 -18.00 -26.78
CA LYS A 54 12.27 -17.65 -25.62
C LYS A 54 11.62 -17.99 -24.27
N GLY A 55 10.45 -18.61 -24.27
CA GLY A 55 9.70 -18.98 -23.08
C GLY A 55 8.33 -18.31 -22.98
N ARG A 56 7.77 -18.30 -21.78
CA ARG A 56 6.41 -17.80 -21.50
C ARG A 56 6.48 -16.35 -21.06
N ILE A 57 5.67 -15.48 -21.68
CA ILE A 57 5.56 -14.07 -21.33
C ILE A 57 4.15 -13.81 -20.80
N HIS A 58 4.06 -13.17 -19.64
CA HIS A 58 2.79 -12.72 -19.08
C HIS A 58 2.43 -11.36 -19.68
N ARG A 59 1.24 -11.27 -20.27
CA ARG A 59 0.68 -10.05 -20.85
C ARG A 59 -0.51 -9.62 -20.00
N ILE A 60 -0.45 -8.38 -19.55
CA ILE A 60 -1.45 -7.78 -18.66
C ILE A 60 -1.99 -6.57 -19.39
N ARG A 61 -3.31 -6.48 -19.56
CA ARG A 61 -3.92 -5.34 -20.23
C ARG A 61 -3.66 -4.07 -19.44
N TRP A 62 -3.34 -2.97 -20.13
CA TRP A 62 -3.13 -1.70 -19.48
C TRP A 62 -4.36 -1.25 -18.66
N GLU A 63 -5.58 -1.52 -19.15
CA GLU A 63 -6.82 -1.17 -18.43
C GLU A 63 -6.96 -1.92 -17.11
N ASP A 64 -6.48 -3.16 -17.03
CA ASP A 64 -6.50 -3.95 -15.80
C ASP A 64 -5.46 -3.44 -14.79
N VAL A 65 -4.29 -2.98 -15.27
CA VAL A 65 -3.30 -2.27 -14.43
C VAL A 65 -3.90 -0.97 -13.89
N TYR A 66 -4.53 -0.19 -14.75
CA TYR A 66 -5.18 1.06 -14.36
C TYR A 66 -6.29 0.83 -13.34
N ARG A 67 -7.17 -0.14 -13.58
CA ARG A 67 -8.23 -0.52 -12.64
C ARG A 67 -7.64 -0.95 -11.30
N TYR A 68 -6.55 -1.73 -11.29
CA TYR A 68 -5.87 -2.09 -10.06
C TYR A 68 -5.36 -0.85 -9.32
N LEU A 69 -4.70 0.09 -10.00
CA LEU A 69 -4.24 1.34 -9.41
C LEU A 69 -5.37 2.21 -8.87
N GLU A 70 -6.49 2.32 -9.60
CA GLU A 70 -7.66 3.07 -9.15
C GLU A 70 -8.26 2.45 -7.88
N ILE A 71 -8.37 1.12 -7.82
CA ILE A 71 -8.78 0.42 -6.61
C ILE A 71 -7.80 0.70 -5.47
N GLN A 72 -6.48 0.62 -5.72
CA GLN A 72 -5.49 0.95 -4.70
C GLN A 72 -5.66 2.39 -4.22
N GLN A 73 -5.80 3.35 -5.13
CA GLN A 73 -5.97 4.74 -4.80
C GLN A 73 -7.23 4.98 -3.97
N ARG A 74 -8.39 4.41 -4.36
CA ARG A 74 -9.62 4.46 -3.56
C ARG A 74 -9.45 3.83 -2.18
N LEU A 75 -8.54 2.87 -2.02
CA LEU A 75 -8.23 2.31 -0.71
C LEU A 75 -7.45 3.29 0.19
N TYR A 76 -6.73 4.27 -0.37
CA TYR A 76 -5.99 5.28 0.38
C TYR A 76 -6.73 6.63 0.46
N ASP A 77 -7.59 6.94 -0.51
CA ASP A 77 -8.30 8.22 -0.65
C ASP A 77 -9.70 8.25 0.00
N SER A 78 -10.12 7.19 0.71
CA SER A 78 -11.38 7.29 1.47
C SER A 78 -11.16 8.20 2.69
N ASP A 79 -11.74 9.39 2.64
CA ASP A 79 -11.88 10.29 3.78
C ASP A 79 -13.30 10.15 4.33
N THR A 80 -13.65 8.95 4.79
CA THR A 80 -14.95 8.73 5.43
C THR A 80 -14.96 9.29 6.85
N TRP A 81 -16.15 9.53 7.40
CA TRP A 81 -16.24 10.01 8.78
C TRP A 81 -15.69 8.98 9.78
N GLU A 82 -15.80 7.68 9.49
CA GLU A 82 -15.19 6.61 10.27
C GLU A 82 -13.66 6.68 10.26
N ASP A 83 -13.06 7.00 9.10
CA ASP A 83 -11.62 7.14 8.96
C ASP A 83 -11.11 8.33 9.81
N ARG A 84 -11.89 9.42 9.92
CA ARG A 84 -11.57 10.56 10.79
C ARG A 84 -11.67 10.23 12.28
N VAL A 85 -12.68 9.47 12.70
CA VAL A 85 -12.82 9.01 14.09
C VAL A 85 -11.64 8.09 14.47
N LEU A 86 -11.30 7.15 13.60
CA LEU A 86 -10.16 6.25 13.81
C LEU A 86 -8.83 7.00 13.84
N TYR A 87 -8.65 7.99 12.96
CA TYR A 87 -7.47 8.86 12.97
C TYR A 87 -7.32 9.56 14.33
N ALA A 88 -8.37 10.22 14.80
CA ALA A 88 -8.37 10.91 16.10
C ALA A 88 -8.07 9.95 17.26
N PHE A 89 -8.67 8.75 17.24
CA PHE A 89 -8.38 7.69 18.22
C PHE A 89 -6.90 7.30 18.21
N PHE A 90 -6.32 7.00 17.04
CA PHE A 90 -4.90 6.62 16.95
C PHE A 90 -3.97 7.76 17.37
N CYS A 91 -4.30 9.02 17.04
CA CYS A 91 -3.55 10.18 17.55
C CYS A 91 -3.49 10.20 19.07
N SER A 92 -4.64 10.00 19.75
CA SER A 92 -4.72 9.92 21.21
C SER A 92 -3.90 8.75 21.77
N GLN A 93 -4.03 7.55 21.20
CA GLN A 93 -3.25 6.38 21.63
C GLN A 93 -1.73 6.55 21.44
N LEU A 94 -1.31 7.45 20.54
CA LEU A 94 0.09 7.74 20.25
C LEU A 94 0.66 8.96 21.00
N GLU A 95 -0.11 9.61 21.88
CA GLU A 95 0.35 10.78 22.63
C GLU A 95 1.59 10.46 23.48
N GLY A 96 1.58 9.32 24.18
CA GLY A 96 2.70 8.85 25.02
C GLY A 96 3.92 8.34 24.25
N TYR A 97 3.86 8.27 22.92
CA TYR A 97 4.98 7.83 22.09
C TYR A 97 5.78 9.03 21.53
N PRO A 98 7.09 8.85 21.27
CA PRO A 98 7.90 9.86 20.61
C PRO A 98 7.31 10.28 19.26
N HIS A 99 7.51 11.54 18.86
CA HIS A 99 7.05 12.05 17.56
C HIS A 99 7.54 11.20 16.38
N LEU A 100 8.78 10.72 16.45
CA LEU A 100 9.37 9.80 15.50
C LEU A 100 9.53 8.42 16.15
N MET A 101 8.73 7.46 15.70
CA MET A 101 8.74 6.09 16.19
C MET A 101 9.63 5.21 15.31
N ARG A 102 10.45 4.36 15.92
CA ARG A 102 11.17 3.32 15.16
C ARG A 102 10.22 2.19 14.78
N THR A 103 10.59 1.42 13.75
CA THR A 103 9.85 0.22 13.32
C THR A 103 9.54 -0.75 14.46
N ARG A 104 10.45 -0.91 15.44
CA ARG A 104 10.21 -1.73 16.64
C ARG A 104 9.09 -1.19 17.53
N GLN A 105 9.04 0.12 17.75
CA GLN A 105 7.97 0.75 18.53
C GLN A 105 6.62 0.66 17.80
N VAL A 106 6.63 0.71 16.46
CA VAL A 106 5.42 0.49 15.65
C VAL A 106 4.96 -0.96 15.72
N ALA A 107 5.89 -1.93 15.70
CA ALA A 107 5.55 -3.34 15.91
C ALA A 107 5.01 -3.58 17.32
N GLU A 108 5.70 -3.02 18.32
CA GLU A 108 5.21 -2.58 19.63
C GLU A 108 3.71 -2.29 19.64
N PHE A 109 3.39 -1.12 19.11
CA PHE A 109 2.08 -0.50 19.15
C PHE A 109 1.00 -1.28 18.39
N THR A 110 1.33 -1.85 17.24
CA THR A 110 0.32 -2.41 16.32
C THR A 110 0.23 -3.93 16.37
N GLY A 111 1.28 -4.61 16.83
CA GLY A 111 1.44 -6.05 16.70
C GLY A 111 1.76 -6.53 15.29
N PHE A 112 1.95 -5.64 14.30
CA PHE A 112 2.42 -6.07 12.98
C PHE A 112 3.89 -6.49 13.05
N SER A 113 4.27 -7.47 12.23
CA SER A 113 5.66 -7.92 12.18
C SER A 113 6.58 -6.84 11.59
N LEU A 114 7.84 -6.84 12.02
CA LEU A 114 8.87 -5.93 11.47
C LEU A 114 8.99 -6.05 9.95
N SER A 115 8.83 -7.26 9.41
CA SER A 115 8.85 -7.49 7.96
C SER A 115 7.65 -6.88 7.24
N ALA A 116 6.45 -6.91 7.84
CA ALA A 116 5.27 -6.27 7.27
C ALA A 116 5.46 -4.75 7.21
N ILE A 117 5.91 -4.16 8.33
CA ILE A 117 6.18 -2.72 8.43
C ILE A 117 7.29 -2.31 7.45
N GLY A 118 8.39 -3.08 7.39
CA GLY A 118 9.48 -2.85 6.45
C GLY A 118 9.03 -2.89 5.00
N ASN A 119 8.12 -3.81 4.64
CA ASN A 119 7.55 -3.87 3.30
C ASN A 119 6.65 -2.66 2.98
N TRP A 120 5.89 -2.14 3.94
CA TRP A 120 5.11 -0.92 3.72
C TRP A 120 5.99 0.28 3.45
N LEU A 121 7.09 0.40 4.19
CA LEU A 121 8.07 1.48 4.04
C LEU A 121 8.82 1.37 2.70
N SER A 122 9.32 0.19 2.36
CA SER A 122 10.06 -0.02 1.11
C SER A 122 9.20 0.13 -0.15
N GLN A 123 7.90 -0.15 -0.03
CA GLN A 123 6.91 0.03 -1.10
C GLN A 123 6.29 1.42 -1.12
N GLY A 124 6.72 2.34 -0.23
CA GLY A 124 6.18 3.70 -0.14
C GLY A 124 4.72 3.78 0.30
N ARG A 125 4.14 2.71 0.85
CA ARG A 125 2.76 2.68 1.36
C ARG A 125 2.64 3.38 2.72
N LEU A 126 3.67 3.21 3.55
CA LEU A 126 3.85 3.95 4.79
C LEU A 126 5.05 4.87 4.58
N MET A 127 4.87 6.17 4.76
CA MET A 127 5.97 7.12 4.67
C MET A 127 6.82 7.06 5.95
N GLY A 128 8.14 7.10 5.77
CA GLY A 128 9.09 7.14 6.87
C GLY A 128 10.38 7.83 6.45
N ILE A 129 11.13 8.30 7.43
CA ILE A 129 12.42 8.96 7.27
C ILE A 129 13.52 7.91 7.46
N PRO A 130 14.39 7.68 6.45
CA PRO A 130 15.51 6.78 6.60
C PRO A 130 16.50 7.33 7.65
N GLY A 131 16.96 6.48 8.55
CA GLY A 131 17.96 6.80 9.57
C GLY A 131 19.07 5.75 9.65
N ARG A 132 20.09 6.02 10.46
CA ARG A 132 21.29 5.16 10.56
C ARG A 132 21.02 3.70 10.95
N LYS A 133 19.94 3.43 11.68
CA LYS A 133 19.57 2.07 12.17
C LYS A 133 18.16 1.64 11.72
N GLY A 134 17.74 2.06 10.53
CA GLY A 134 16.44 1.75 9.96
C GLY A 134 15.55 2.98 9.82
N TRP A 135 14.23 2.78 9.81
CA TRP A 135 13.26 3.84 9.53
C TRP A 135 12.74 4.51 10.81
N ASN A 136 12.53 5.82 10.72
CA ASN A 136 11.82 6.64 11.70
C ASN A 136 10.48 7.05 11.11
N ILE A 137 9.39 6.82 11.82
CA ILE A 137 8.02 6.97 11.32
C ILE A 137 7.34 8.05 12.15
N PRO A 138 6.94 9.19 11.55
CA PRO A 138 6.13 10.19 12.25
C PRO A 138 4.81 9.60 12.75
N LYS A 139 4.43 9.90 13.99
CA LYS A 139 3.24 9.30 14.62
C LYS A 139 1.91 9.71 13.98
N ASP A 140 1.84 10.92 13.45
CA ASP A 140 0.73 11.44 12.64
C ASP A 140 0.58 10.70 11.31
N VAL A 141 1.70 10.45 10.63
CA VAL A 141 1.75 9.62 9.41
C VAL A 141 1.31 8.18 9.72
N LEU A 142 1.77 7.63 10.85
CA LEU A 142 1.34 6.30 11.28
C LEU A 142 -0.17 6.27 11.57
N ALA A 143 -0.71 7.25 12.31
CA ALA A 143 -2.13 7.32 12.62
C ALA A 143 -2.98 7.36 11.34
N SER A 144 -2.60 8.21 10.38
CA SER A 144 -3.26 8.30 9.07
C SER A 144 -3.18 6.98 8.30
N PHE A 145 -2.03 6.32 8.30
CA PHE A 145 -1.88 5.02 7.65
C PHE A 145 -2.70 3.92 8.34
N LEU A 146 -2.81 3.93 9.67
CA LEU A 146 -3.61 2.95 10.41
C LEU A 146 -5.11 3.19 10.29
N SER A 147 -5.54 4.43 10.02
CA SER A 147 -6.95 4.73 9.74
C SER A 147 -7.31 4.59 8.26
N CYS A 148 -6.34 4.50 7.34
CA CYS A 148 -6.67 4.37 5.92
C CYS A 148 -7.28 2.99 5.59
N SER A 149 -8.14 2.95 4.57
CA SER A 149 -8.88 1.73 4.26
C SER A 149 -8.00 0.56 3.81
N TYR A 150 -6.78 0.78 3.32
CA TYR A 150 -5.80 -0.29 3.08
C TYR A 150 -5.53 -1.10 4.35
N CYS A 151 -5.25 -0.43 5.47
CA CYS A 151 -5.03 -1.08 6.76
C CYS A 151 -6.32 -1.67 7.32
N LEU A 152 -7.44 -0.94 7.22
CA LEU A 152 -8.73 -1.38 7.75
C LEU A 152 -9.32 -2.58 6.99
N ARG A 153 -9.07 -2.70 5.68
CA ARG A 153 -9.58 -3.80 4.85
C ARG A 153 -8.60 -4.98 4.73
N GLY A 154 -7.38 -4.83 5.24
CA GLY A 154 -6.40 -5.90 5.28
C GLY A 154 -6.96 -7.16 5.97
N ARG A 155 -6.88 -8.32 5.30
CA ARG A 155 -7.44 -9.58 5.84
C ARG A 155 -6.65 -10.14 7.02
N ARG A 156 -5.33 -9.89 7.08
CA ARG A 156 -4.42 -10.41 8.11
C ARG A 156 -4.06 -9.31 9.12
N LYS A 157 -4.99 -8.99 10.01
CA LYS A 157 -4.73 -8.08 11.14
C LYS A 157 -4.14 -8.84 12.32
N PRO A 158 -3.11 -8.33 12.99
CA PRO A 158 -2.68 -8.84 14.28
C PRO A 158 -3.77 -8.63 15.33
N GLU A 159 -3.75 -9.47 16.37
CA GLU A 159 -4.73 -9.39 17.46
C GLU A 159 -4.68 -8.07 18.22
N ARG A 160 -3.48 -7.51 18.39
CA ARG A 160 -3.29 -6.20 19.02
C ARG A 160 -3.98 -5.09 18.22
N TYR A 161 -3.83 -5.09 16.90
CA TYR A 161 -4.48 -4.11 16.03
C TYR A 161 -6.00 -4.30 15.97
N ARG A 162 -6.52 -5.54 15.99
CA ARG A 162 -7.97 -5.76 16.08
C ARG A 162 -8.56 -5.16 17.35
N ARG A 163 -7.93 -5.40 18.50
CA ARG A 163 -8.35 -4.82 19.79
C ARG A 163 -8.35 -3.29 19.76
N LEU A 164 -7.33 -2.67 19.15
CA LEU A 164 -7.34 -1.21 18.96
C LEU A 164 -8.55 -0.72 18.14
N LEU A 165 -8.92 -1.45 17.08
CA LEU A 165 -10.09 -1.11 16.28
C LEU A 165 -11.42 -1.34 17.01
N GLU A 166 -11.49 -2.31 17.91
CA GLU A 166 -12.66 -2.55 18.76
C GLU A 166 -12.81 -1.45 19.80
N MET A 167 -11.71 -1.08 20.49
CA MET A 167 -11.69 0.03 21.44
C MET A 167 -12.13 1.36 20.81
N ALA A 168 -11.81 1.59 19.53
CA ALA A 168 -12.22 2.79 18.83
C ALA A 168 -13.74 2.84 18.51
N LYS A 169 -14.45 1.71 18.59
CA LYS A 169 -15.88 1.60 18.29
C LYS A 169 -16.79 1.70 19.52
N GLY A 170 -16.21 1.67 20.73
CA GLY A 170 -16.95 1.63 21.99
C GLY A 170 -17.02 0.22 22.57
#